data_AF-A0A067MCN2-F1
#
_entry.id   AF-A0A067MCN2-F1
#
_cell.length_a   1.000
_cell.length_b   1.000
_cell.length_c   1.000
_cell.angle_alpha   90.00
_cell.angle_beta   90.00
_cell.angle_gamma   90.00
#
_symmetry.space_group_name_H-M   'P 1'
#
loop_
_entity.id
_entity.type
_entity.pdbx_description
1 polymer ?
#
loop_
_entity_poly.entity_id
_entity_poly.type
_entity_poly.pdbx_seq_one_letter_code
_entity_poly.pdbx_strand_id
1 'polypeptide(L)'
;MAYNGQGMGDYVSAEQYRYALTNFRIAHDKVESQRVQLEEQERQVAILRERIAKLEGDSDSSVVNTAQKQGGQSVDDFSIKNAASKLERLINRWAAEVVRAPPAHLNDIRDAALSDLGGDDPGDGDAQSAQVQNLLRHAMSETISEGIVNCLIVANSVETNVHLTRIHENIFQRDPTVACVWRRQTFTAAIESCSPEMTSQILAEHIPSLFAILCGAPDQQGKLPAPTQSISAIIDSAYAFSRMLHGSRSTSGGNVDAFYRAFVPELNSVLYPRQIELVKRCMKSEVGDVDTVGACVFPGLVKVSKGGAAGVPNELTQTVVRRAQVICACALSAGAAAAAGGYTPGSGQSMYTTSTPSPGPQDYAGGGAYNGPQQQNMGGAPPPAGHAPPPQPGYGPPAGYGAPPGGYGPPAGYAPPAGYAPQGYPGR
;
A
#
# COMPACT_ATOMS: atom_id res chain seq x y z
N MET A 1 73.82 -7.14 40.62
CA MET A 1 72.36 -7.04 40.87
C MET A 1 72.10 -5.79 41.69
N ALA A 2 71.32 -4.85 41.16
CA ALA A 2 70.48 -3.94 41.95
C ALA A 2 69.41 -3.38 41.00
N TYR A 3 68.17 -3.80 41.23
CA TYR A 3 66.96 -3.32 40.59
C TYR A 3 66.45 -2.06 41.32
N ASN A 4 65.94 -1.09 40.58
CA ASN A 4 64.81 -0.18 40.91
C ASN A 4 64.61 0.71 39.68
N GLY A 5 63.50 0.73 38.95
CA GLY A 5 62.12 0.52 39.36
C GLY A 5 61.39 1.86 39.39
N GLN A 6 60.50 2.05 38.39
CA GLN A 6 59.25 2.82 38.45
C GLN A 6 59.23 4.32 38.11
N GLY A 7 58.69 4.61 36.91
CA GLY A 7 57.52 5.49 36.73
C GLY A 7 57.71 6.98 36.98
N MET A 8 58.18 7.72 35.97
CA MET A 8 57.81 9.12 35.83
C MET A 8 56.31 9.18 35.54
N GLY A 9 55.50 9.32 36.59
CA GLY A 9 54.12 9.76 36.42
C GLY A 9 54.12 11.15 35.81
N ASP A 10 53.31 11.39 34.78
CA ASP A 10 53.05 12.73 34.26
C ASP A 10 52.39 13.55 35.40
N TYR A 11 53.19 14.35 36.11
CA TYR A 11 52.69 15.16 37.21
C TYR A 11 52.05 16.44 36.67
N VAL A 12 50.71 16.48 36.69
CA VAL A 12 49.92 17.66 36.33
C VAL A 12 50.08 18.73 37.42
N SER A 13 50.36 19.98 37.03
CA SER A 13 50.49 21.07 38.00
C SER A 13 49.19 21.29 38.79
N ALA A 14 49.30 21.71 40.05
CA ALA A 14 48.14 21.93 40.93
C ALA A 14 47.14 22.95 40.36
N GLU A 15 47.59 23.85 39.48
CA GLU A 15 46.77 24.84 38.78
C GLU A 15 46.01 24.22 37.61
N GLN A 16 46.66 23.36 36.80
CA GLN A 16 45.99 22.59 35.75
C GLN A 16 44.96 21.61 36.33
N TYR A 17 45.24 20.99 37.48
CA TYR A 17 44.28 20.14 38.18
C TYR A 17 43.05 20.92 38.65
N ARG A 18 43.24 22.11 39.24
CA ARG A 18 42.13 22.99 39.64
C ARG A 18 41.31 23.46 38.45
N TYR A 19 41.96 23.88 37.37
CA TYR A 19 41.30 24.29 36.13
C TYR A 19 40.48 23.15 35.51
N ALA A 20 41.03 21.93 35.47
CA ALA A 20 40.32 20.75 34.98
C ALA A 20 39.07 20.45 35.82
N LEU A 21 39.15 20.49 37.15
CA LEU A 21 37.99 20.29 38.02
C LEU A 21 36.91 21.36 37.83
N THR A 22 37.30 22.62 37.65
CA THR A 22 36.34 23.70 37.34
C THR A 22 35.66 23.46 36.00
N ASN A 23 36.39 23.04 34.97
CA ASN A 23 35.82 22.70 33.66
C ASN A 23 34.90 21.47 33.72
N PHE A 24 35.27 20.43 34.48
CA PHE A 24 34.40 19.28 34.69
C PHE A 24 33.10 19.66 35.37
N ARG A 25 33.15 20.53 36.38
CA ARG A 25 31.95 21.05 37.04
C ARG A 25 31.07 21.84 36.08
N ILE A 26 31.65 22.77 35.31
CA ILE A 26 30.91 23.55 34.32
C ILE A 26 30.31 22.65 33.24
N ALA A 27 31.05 21.65 32.77
CA ALA A 27 30.57 20.70 31.76
C ALA A 27 29.44 19.84 32.32
N HIS A 28 29.57 19.34 33.55
CA HIS A 28 28.53 18.57 34.23
C HIS A 28 27.25 19.39 34.42
N ASP A 29 27.38 20.63 34.92
CA ASP A 29 26.24 21.54 35.10
C ASP A 29 25.57 21.86 33.75
N LYS A 30 26.35 22.00 32.67
CA LYS A 30 25.81 22.16 31.30
C LYS A 30 25.07 20.91 30.83
N VAL A 31 25.64 19.71 31.00
CA VAL A 31 24.99 18.45 30.62
C VAL A 31 23.70 18.26 31.40
N GLU A 32 23.68 18.56 32.69
CA GLU A 32 22.47 18.47 33.51
C GLU A 32 21.41 19.49 33.05
N SER A 33 21.83 20.72 32.72
CA SER A 33 20.91 21.73 32.15
C SER A 33 20.33 21.29 30.80
N GLN A 34 21.11 20.62 29.96
CA GLN A 34 20.64 20.06 28.68
C GLN A 34 19.68 18.89 28.91
N ARG A 35 19.96 18.03 29.90
CA ARG A 35 19.09 16.91 30.30
C ARG A 35 17.70 17.41 30.71
N VAL A 36 17.65 18.43 31.57
CA VAL A 36 16.39 19.03 32.04
C VAL A 36 15.62 19.70 30.89
N GLN A 37 16.32 20.37 29.96
CA GLN A 37 15.68 20.95 28.77
C GLN A 37 15.08 19.86 27.86
N LEU A 38 15.75 18.73 27.69
CA LEU A 38 15.23 17.60 26.91
C LEU A 38 14.01 16.98 27.59
N GLU A 39 14.03 16.78 28.91
CA GLU A 39 12.87 16.26 29.65
C GLU A 39 11.64 17.18 29.52
N GLU A 40 11.85 18.50 29.59
CA GLU A 40 10.77 19.47 29.40
C GLU A 40 10.26 19.50 27.96
N GLN A 41 11.15 19.36 26.96
CA GLN A 41 10.73 19.19 25.56
C GLN A 41 9.91 17.91 25.37
N GLU A 42 10.33 16.78 25.93
CA GLU A 42 9.58 15.52 25.87
C GLU A 42 8.19 15.66 26.51
N ARG A 43 8.11 16.35 27.65
CA ARG A 43 6.84 16.67 28.32
C ARG A 43 5.93 17.52 27.43
N GLN A 44 6.46 18.57 26.83
CA GLN A 44 5.69 19.44 25.92
C GLN A 44 5.24 18.68 24.67
N VAL A 45 6.11 17.85 24.10
CA VAL A 45 5.78 16.96 22.96
C VAL A 45 4.66 15.99 23.35
N ALA A 46 4.68 15.42 24.56
CA ALA A 46 3.62 14.53 25.04
C ALA A 46 2.27 15.26 25.16
N ILE A 47 2.25 16.46 25.73
CA ILE A 47 1.03 17.29 25.85
C ILE A 47 0.50 17.69 24.47
N LEU A 48 1.39 18.07 23.54
CA LEU A 48 1.02 18.40 22.18
C LEU A 48 0.46 17.18 21.43
N ARG A 49 1.05 16.00 21.61
CA ARG A 49 0.51 14.73 21.08
C ARG A 49 -0.88 14.42 21.61
N GLU A 50 -1.10 14.60 22.92
CA GLU A 50 -2.42 14.41 23.53
C GLU A 50 -3.46 15.39 22.97
N ARG A 51 -3.08 16.67 22.78
CA ARG A 51 -3.95 17.67 22.17
C ARG A 51 -4.24 17.38 20.71
N ILE A 52 -3.24 16.97 19.93
CA ILE A 52 -3.41 16.56 18.53
C ILE A 52 -4.37 15.38 18.46
N ALA A 53 -4.19 14.34 19.28
CA ALA A 53 -5.10 13.19 19.32
C ALA A 53 -6.56 13.60 19.61
N LYS A 54 -6.78 14.50 20.59
CA LYS A 54 -8.10 15.05 20.90
C LYS A 54 -8.69 15.86 19.73
N LEU A 55 -7.88 16.68 19.07
CA LEU A 55 -8.30 17.51 17.92
C LEU A 55 -8.53 16.68 16.65
N GLU A 56 -7.82 15.56 16.48
CA GLU A 56 -7.99 14.61 15.39
C GLU A 56 -9.22 13.70 15.56
N GLY A 57 -9.96 13.82 16.67
CA GLY A 57 -11.17 13.07 16.91
C GLY A 57 -10.94 11.70 17.55
N ASP A 58 -9.94 11.56 18.43
CA ASP A 58 -9.88 10.46 19.40
C ASP A 58 -10.99 10.65 20.46
N SER A 59 -12.24 10.66 20.02
CA SER A 59 -13.38 10.57 20.92
C SER A 59 -13.40 9.14 21.45
N ASP A 60 -13.08 9.01 22.74
CA ASP A 60 -13.49 7.94 23.65
C ASP A 60 -14.65 7.12 23.08
N SER A 61 -14.32 6.06 22.35
CA SER A 61 -15.28 5.05 21.92
C SER A 61 -15.15 3.90 22.90
N SER A 62 -15.44 4.18 24.18
CA SER A 62 -15.76 3.20 25.21
C SER A 62 -17.15 2.59 24.98
N VAL A 63 -17.48 2.28 23.72
CA VAL A 63 -18.70 1.55 23.35
C VAL A 63 -18.27 0.28 22.64
N VAL A 64 -18.37 -0.79 23.41
CA VAL A 64 -18.35 -2.19 23.00
C VAL A 64 -19.11 -2.35 21.67
N ASN A 65 -18.37 -2.55 20.58
CA ASN A 65 -18.89 -3.23 19.39
C ASN A 65 -17.77 -4.06 18.78
N THR A 66 -17.78 -5.33 19.16
CA THR A 66 -17.05 -6.46 18.59
C THR A 66 -17.53 -6.70 17.16
N ALA A 67 -17.04 -5.90 16.21
CA ALA A 67 -16.93 -6.24 14.80
C ALA A 67 -16.15 -5.12 14.07
N GLN A 68 -15.00 -5.46 13.50
CA GLN A 68 -14.34 -4.71 12.42
C GLN A 68 -14.17 -3.17 12.61
N LYS A 69 -13.32 -2.76 13.56
CA LYS A 69 -12.63 -1.46 13.47
C LYS A 69 -11.11 -1.66 13.38
N GLN A 70 -10.63 -2.08 12.20
CA GLN A 70 -9.20 -2.08 11.84
C GLN A 70 -8.71 -0.65 11.50
N GLY A 71 -8.93 0.32 12.38
CA GLY A 71 -8.59 1.73 12.14
C GLY A 71 -7.46 2.29 13.02
N GLY A 72 -6.78 1.45 13.81
CA GLY A 72 -5.92 1.92 14.91
C GLY A 72 -4.47 1.45 14.91
N GLN A 73 -4.03 0.56 14.02
CA GLN A 73 -2.63 0.12 13.94
C GLN A 73 -1.89 0.87 12.85
N SER A 74 -0.72 1.40 13.18
CA SER A 74 0.24 1.95 12.22
C SER A 74 0.52 0.93 11.12
N VAL A 75 0.48 1.35 9.86
CA VAL A 75 0.86 0.47 8.75
C VAL A 75 2.36 0.30 8.71
N ASP A 76 2.80 -0.89 9.03
CA ASP A 76 4.18 -1.35 8.91
C ASP A 76 4.41 -2.14 7.60
N ASP A 77 5.68 -2.34 7.23
CA ASP A 77 6.06 -3.04 6.00
C ASP A 77 5.56 -4.50 5.94
N PHE A 78 5.40 -5.18 7.08
CA PHE A 78 4.89 -6.55 7.14
C PHE A 78 3.38 -6.58 6.87
N SER A 79 2.64 -5.64 7.41
CA SER A 79 1.21 -5.44 7.10
C SER A 79 0.99 -5.15 5.61
N ILE A 80 1.81 -4.26 5.01
CA ILE A 80 1.78 -4.00 3.57
C ILE A 80 2.05 -5.28 2.78
N LYS A 81 3.14 -6.00 3.10
CA LYS A 81 3.53 -7.24 2.39
C LYS A 81 2.44 -8.31 2.46
N ASN A 82 1.83 -8.53 3.63
CA ASN A 82 0.80 -9.55 3.80
C ASN A 82 -0.48 -9.22 3.03
N ALA A 83 -0.97 -8.00 3.15
CA ALA A 83 -2.18 -7.56 2.48
C ALA A 83 -2.02 -7.60 0.96
N ALA A 84 -0.87 -7.13 0.49
CA ALA A 84 -0.57 -7.09 -0.91
C ALA A 84 -0.32 -8.51 -1.48
N SER A 85 0.26 -9.43 -0.71
CA SER A 85 0.36 -10.86 -1.09
C SER A 85 -1.00 -11.57 -1.15
N LYS A 86 -1.99 -11.13 -0.36
CA LYS A 86 -3.37 -11.63 -0.47
C LYS A 86 -4.01 -11.15 -1.78
N LEU A 87 -3.86 -9.87 -2.11
CA LEU A 87 -4.38 -9.28 -3.34
C LEU A 87 -3.73 -9.90 -4.58
N GLU A 88 -2.40 -10.07 -4.58
CA GLU A 88 -1.64 -10.71 -5.66
C GLU A 88 -2.14 -12.13 -5.96
N ARG A 89 -2.45 -12.92 -4.92
CA ARG A 89 -3.03 -14.27 -5.09
C ARG A 89 -4.41 -14.25 -5.74
N LEU A 90 -5.25 -13.26 -5.45
CA LEU A 90 -6.56 -13.12 -6.08
C LEU A 90 -6.42 -12.77 -7.56
N ILE A 91 -5.56 -11.80 -7.89
CA ILE A 91 -5.27 -11.40 -9.28
C ILE A 91 -4.72 -12.58 -10.08
N ASN A 92 -3.73 -13.31 -9.54
CA ASN A 92 -3.15 -14.46 -10.20
C ASN A 92 -4.17 -15.59 -10.43
N ARG A 93 -5.01 -15.88 -9.44
CA ARG A 93 -6.06 -16.90 -9.55
C ARG A 93 -7.08 -16.53 -10.62
N TRP A 94 -7.58 -15.30 -10.59
CA TRP A 94 -8.53 -14.82 -11.60
C TRP A 94 -7.95 -14.87 -13.01
N ALA A 95 -6.71 -14.39 -13.21
CA ALA A 95 -6.07 -14.45 -14.52
C ALA A 95 -5.90 -15.90 -15.02
N ALA A 96 -5.56 -16.84 -14.11
CA ALA A 96 -5.48 -18.26 -14.45
C ALA A 96 -6.86 -18.85 -14.81
N GLU A 97 -7.91 -18.46 -14.10
CA GLU A 97 -9.29 -18.90 -14.34
C GLU A 97 -9.80 -18.42 -15.71
N VAL A 98 -9.56 -17.15 -16.06
CA VAL A 98 -9.92 -16.58 -17.36
C VAL A 98 -9.23 -17.36 -18.48
N VAL A 99 -7.93 -17.64 -18.37
CA VAL A 99 -7.21 -18.38 -19.42
C VAL A 99 -7.63 -19.85 -19.49
N ARG A 100 -8.03 -20.46 -18.37
CA ARG A 100 -8.51 -21.85 -18.32
C ARG A 100 -9.91 -22.01 -18.92
N ALA A 101 -10.77 -21.01 -18.75
CA ALA A 101 -12.14 -20.99 -19.27
C ALA A 101 -12.43 -19.62 -19.91
N PRO A 102 -11.85 -19.36 -21.10
CA PRO A 102 -11.86 -18.02 -21.68
C PRO A 102 -13.25 -17.65 -22.21
N PRO A 103 -13.76 -16.44 -21.91
CA PRO A 103 -15.06 -15.99 -22.38
C PRO A 103 -15.09 -15.62 -23.88
N ALA A 104 -13.91 -15.42 -24.48
CA ALA A 104 -13.71 -15.15 -25.90
C ALA A 104 -12.41 -15.82 -26.38
N HIS A 105 -12.04 -15.66 -27.65
CA HIS A 105 -10.77 -16.21 -28.14
C HIS A 105 -9.59 -15.52 -27.43
N LEU A 106 -8.48 -16.26 -27.21
CA LEU A 106 -7.32 -15.70 -26.51
C LEU A 106 -6.70 -14.52 -27.28
N ASN A 107 -6.80 -14.51 -28.61
CA ASN A 107 -6.40 -13.36 -29.45
C ASN A 107 -7.24 -12.13 -29.09
N ASP A 108 -8.57 -12.25 -29.06
CA ASP A 108 -9.47 -11.13 -28.72
C ASP A 108 -9.14 -10.54 -27.34
N ILE A 109 -8.87 -11.41 -26.34
CA ILE A 109 -8.52 -10.98 -24.98
C ILE A 109 -7.16 -10.27 -24.96
N ARG A 110 -6.17 -10.79 -25.69
CA ARG A 110 -4.84 -10.17 -25.83
C ARG A 110 -4.97 -8.80 -26.47
N ASP A 111 -5.69 -8.71 -27.57
CA ASP A 111 -5.79 -7.51 -28.40
C ASP A 111 -6.56 -6.41 -27.65
N ALA A 112 -7.64 -6.79 -26.95
CA ALA A 112 -8.35 -5.87 -26.05
C ALA A 112 -7.46 -5.39 -24.89
N ALA A 113 -6.69 -6.28 -24.27
CA ALA A 113 -5.76 -5.88 -23.22
C ALA A 113 -4.67 -4.93 -23.74
N LEU A 114 -4.07 -5.19 -24.89
CA LEU A 114 -3.05 -4.31 -25.47
C LEU A 114 -3.64 -2.97 -25.91
N SER A 115 -4.87 -2.97 -26.44
CA SER A 115 -5.60 -1.75 -26.80
C SER A 115 -5.83 -0.85 -25.59
N ASP A 116 -6.22 -1.42 -24.45
CA ASP A 116 -6.44 -0.65 -23.22
C ASP A 116 -5.12 -0.18 -22.59
N LEU A 117 -4.06 -1.00 -22.65
CA LEU A 117 -2.75 -0.74 -22.03
C LEU A 117 -1.83 0.17 -22.86
N GLY A 118 -2.26 0.62 -24.05
CA GLY A 118 -1.40 1.36 -24.98
C GLY A 118 -0.20 0.55 -25.48
N GLY A 119 -0.32 -0.78 -25.52
CA GLY A 119 0.73 -1.68 -26.01
C GLY A 119 0.85 -1.67 -27.55
N ASP A 120 2.02 -2.05 -28.05
CA ASP A 120 2.26 -2.21 -29.49
C ASP A 120 1.35 -3.27 -30.12
N ASP A 121 1.14 -3.13 -31.43
CA ASP A 121 0.28 -4.00 -32.24
C ASP A 121 0.67 -5.47 -32.03
N PRO A 122 -0.27 -6.35 -31.61
CA PRO A 122 0.00 -7.77 -31.48
C PRO A 122 0.49 -8.31 -32.83
N GLY A 123 1.75 -8.73 -32.90
CA GLY A 123 2.28 -9.38 -34.10
C GLY A 123 1.41 -10.57 -34.52
N ASP A 124 1.50 -10.96 -35.81
CA ASP A 124 0.62 -11.91 -36.53
C ASP A 124 0.49 -13.36 -35.96
N GLY A 125 0.97 -13.63 -34.75
CA GLY A 125 0.92 -14.96 -34.12
C GLY A 125 -0.29 -15.18 -33.20
N ASP A 126 -0.60 -16.46 -32.94
CA ASP A 126 -1.61 -16.84 -31.95
C ASP A 126 -1.18 -16.49 -30.51
N ALA A 127 -2.13 -15.94 -29.76
CA ALA A 127 -1.96 -15.55 -28.37
C ALA A 127 -1.81 -16.79 -27.48
N GLN A 128 -0.74 -16.78 -26.69
CA GLN A 128 -0.50 -17.83 -25.74
C GLN A 128 -1.21 -17.60 -24.41
N SER A 129 -1.65 -18.69 -23.80
CA SER A 129 -2.21 -18.71 -22.44
C SER A 129 -1.35 -17.95 -21.42
N ALA A 130 -0.04 -18.17 -21.43
CA ALA A 130 0.88 -17.50 -20.51
C ALA A 130 1.00 -15.99 -20.79
N GLN A 131 0.95 -15.57 -22.05
CA GLN A 131 0.99 -14.17 -22.45
C GLN A 131 -0.29 -13.45 -21.97
N VAL A 132 -1.45 -13.99 -22.34
CA VAL A 132 -2.77 -13.45 -21.94
C VAL A 132 -2.87 -13.37 -20.42
N GLN A 133 -2.46 -14.43 -19.70
CA GLN A 133 -2.50 -14.44 -18.24
C GLN A 133 -1.71 -13.26 -17.64
N ASN A 134 -0.52 -12.95 -18.16
CA ASN A 134 0.30 -11.88 -17.62
C ASN A 134 -0.20 -10.49 -18.03
N LEU A 135 -0.77 -10.34 -19.25
CA LEU A 135 -1.43 -9.10 -19.67
C LEU A 135 -2.65 -8.79 -18.81
N LEU A 136 -3.47 -9.80 -18.47
CA LEU A 136 -4.59 -9.66 -17.53
C LEU A 136 -4.12 -9.16 -16.16
N ARG A 137 -3.00 -9.68 -15.64
CA ARG A 137 -2.43 -9.22 -14.36
C ARG A 137 -1.91 -7.77 -14.47
N HIS A 138 -1.35 -7.38 -15.61
CA HIS A 138 -0.94 -6.00 -15.87
C HIS A 138 -2.15 -5.07 -15.84
N ALA A 139 -3.17 -5.36 -16.65
CA ALA A 139 -4.42 -4.60 -16.74
C ALA A 139 -5.10 -4.43 -15.37
N MET A 140 -5.17 -5.50 -14.57
CA MET A 140 -5.72 -5.40 -13.22
C MET A 140 -4.81 -4.62 -12.26
N SER A 141 -3.48 -4.74 -12.38
CA SER A 141 -2.53 -3.96 -11.58
C SER A 141 -2.66 -2.46 -11.85
N GLU A 142 -2.85 -2.07 -13.11
CA GLU A 142 -3.04 -0.68 -13.53
C GLU A 142 -4.39 -0.14 -13.04
N THR A 143 -5.47 -0.91 -13.24
CA THR A 143 -6.79 -0.58 -12.70
C THR A 143 -6.76 -0.35 -11.19
N ILE A 144 -6.03 -1.19 -10.44
CA ILE A 144 -5.87 -1.03 -8.98
C ILE A 144 -5.00 0.18 -8.65
N SER A 145 -3.93 0.42 -9.40
CA SER A 145 -3.04 1.57 -9.19
C SER A 145 -3.82 2.88 -9.30
N GLU A 146 -4.42 3.12 -10.46
CA GLU A 146 -5.06 4.39 -10.80
C GLU A 146 -6.47 4.51 -10.21
N GLY A 147 -7.27 3.45 -10.33
CA GLY A 147 -8.67 3.47 -9.93
C GLY A 147 -8.91 3.33 -8.43
N ILE A 148 -7.97 2.74 -7.68
CA ILE A 148 -8.20 2.36 -6.27
C ILE A 148 -7.18 2.94 -5.29
N VAL A 149 -5.87 2.82 -5.56
CA VAL A 149 -4.83 3.26 -4.61
C VAL A 149 -4.55 4.76 -4.78
N ASN A 150 -4.42 5.22 -6.03
CA ASN A 150 -4.15 6.62 -6.33
C ASN A 150 -5.41 7.50 -6.28
N CYS A 151 -6.61 6.90 -6.25
CA CYS A 151 -7.88 7.58 -6.07
C CYS A 151 -8.42 7.38 -4.64
N LEU A 152 -8.73 8.48 -3.94
CA LEU A 152 -9.34 8.42 -2.61
C LEU A 152 -10.80 8.00 -2.71
N ILE A 153 -11.04 6.69 -2.65
CA ILE A 153 -12.39 6.13 -2.63
C ILE A 153 -13.04 6.35 -1.27
N VAL A 154 -14.01 7.26 -1.22
CA VAL A 154 -14.71 7.67 0.01
C VAL A 154 -16.21 7.53 -0.18
N ALA A 155 -16.73 7.89 -1.35
CA ALA A 155 -18.15 7.84 -1.68
C ALA A 155 -18.43 6.78 -2.75
N ASN A 156 -19.70 6.37 -2.87
CA ASN A 156 -20.16 5.48 -3.94
C ASN A 156 -20.38 6.22 -5.27
N SER A 157 -19.43 7.08 -5.65
CA SER A 157 -19.46 7.92 -6.85
C SER A 157 -18.02 8.17 -7.31
N VAL A 158 -17.68 7.70 -8.52
CA VAL A 158 -16.34 7.86 -9.10
C VAL A 158 -15.97 9.34 -9.26
N GLU A 159 -16.88 10.16 -9.81
CA GLU A 159 -16.67 11.61 -9.97
C GLU A 159 -16.37 12.32 -8.64
N THR A 160 -17.10 11.96 -7.58
CA THR A 160 -16.88 12.53 -6.24
C THR A 160 -15.50 12.15 -5.72
N ASN A 161 -15.09 10.89 -5.90
CA ASN A 161 -13.77 10.42 -5.47
C ASN A 161 -12.63 11.10 -6.24
N VAL A 162 -12.80 11.33 -7.55
CA VAL A 162 -11.85 12.09 -8.37
C VAL A 162 -11.71 13.53 -7.84
N HIS A 163 -12.83 14.20 -7.54
CA HIS A 163 -12.79 15.55 -6.98
C HIS A 163 -12.14 15.61 -5.60
N LEU A 164 -12.46 14.66 -4.71
CA LEU A 164 -11.84 14.56 -3.38
C LEU A 164 -10.34 14.31 -3.48
N THR A 165 -9.92 13.47 -4.43
CA THR A 165 -8.50 13.20 -4.71
C THR A 165 -7.79 14.49 -5.14
N ARG A 166 -8.35 15.25 -6.08
CA ARG A 166 -7.79 16.54 -6.51
C ARG A 166 -7.72 17.55 -5.37
N ILE A 167 -8.76 17.63 -4.54
CA ILE A 167 -8.76 18.52 -3.35
C ILE A 167 -7.63 18.11 -2.41
N HIS A 168 -7.49 16.81 -2.11
CA HIS A 168 -6.41 16.30 -1.27
C HIS A 168 -5.04 16.66 -1.84
N GLU A 169 -4.80 16.46 -3.13
CA GLU A 169 -3.52 16.79 -3.76
C GLU A 169 -3.19 18.28 -3.66
N ASN A 170 -4.18 19.15 -3.87
CA ASN A 170 -4.02 20.59 -3.70
C ASN A 170 -3.70 20.98 -2.25
N ILE A 171 -4.34 20.35 -1.27
CA ILE A 171 -4.02 20.56 0.15
C ILE A 171 -2.61 20.02 0.43
N PHE A 172 -2.26 18.85 -0.10
CA PHE A 172 -0.98 18.19 0.16
C PHE A 172 0.21 18.99 -0.36
N GLN A 173 0.07 19.65 -1.52
CA GLN A 173 1.10 20.55 -2.05
C GLN A 173 1.34 21.77 -1.14
N ARG A 174 0.30 22.25 -0.44
CA ARG A 174 0.39 23.41 0.46
C ARG A 174 0.89 22.99 1.84
N ASP A 175 0.27 21.96 2.40
CA ASP A 175 0.55 21.44 3.73
C ASP A 175 0.25 19.92 3.76
N PRO A 176 1.31 19.08 3.64
CA PRO A 176 1.18 17.63 3.74
C PRO A 176 0.56 17.15 5.05
N THR A 177 0.79 17.86 6.16
CA THR A 177 0.27 17.50 7.47
C THR A 177 -1.25 17.66 7.50
N VAL A 178 -1.74 18.82 7.06
CA VAL A 178 -3.19 19.08 6.98
C VAL A 178 -3.87 18.10 6.01
N ALA A 179 -3.25 17.83 4.87
CA ALA A 179 -3.77 16.85 3.91
C ALA A 179 -3.86 15.44 4.51
N CYS A 180 -2.84 15.01 5.24
CA CYS A 180 -2.85 13.71 5.91
C CYS A 180 -3.94 13.61 7.00
N VAL A 181 -4.15 14.66 7.80
CA VAL A 181 -5.26 14.72 8.77
C VAL A 181 -6.61 14.64 8.06
N TRP A 182 -6.81 15.49 7.05
CA TRP A 182 -8.04 15.53 6.26
C TRP A 182 -8.33 14.18 5.61
N ARG A 183 -7.31 13.54 5.03
CA ARG A 183 -7.43 12.20 4.43
C ARG A 183 -7.89 11.19 5.47
N ARG A 184 -7.24 11.13 6.64
CA ARG A 184 -7.63 10.19 7.71
C ARG A 184 -9.08 10.40 8.13
N GLN A 185 -9.47 11.64 8.39
CA GLN A 185 -10.85 11.99 8.74
C GLN A 185 -11.84 11.59 7.65
N THR A 186 -11.50 11.87 6.39
CA THR A 186 -12.34 11.50 5.24
C THR A 186 -12.53 9.98 5.14
N PHE A 187 -11.47 9.19 5.39
CA PHE A 187 -11.54 7.73 5.43
C PHE A 187 -12.34 7.16 6.61
N THR A 188 -12.60 7.94 7.67
CA THR A 188 -13.51 7.52 8.75
C THR A 188 -14.98 7.54 8.32
N ALA A 189 -15.33 8.37 7.35
CA ALA A 189 -16.67 8.46 6.75
C ALA A 189 -16.78 7.72 5.41
N ALA A 190 -15.74 7.00 5.00
CA ALA A 190 -15.70 6.30 3.73
C ALA A 190 -16.63 5.08 3.69
N ILE A 191 -17.09 4.72 2.48
CA ILE A 191 -17.83 3.49 2.22
C ILE A 191 -17.07 2.25 2.70
N GLU A 192 -17.79 1.18 3.06
CA GLU A 192 -17.16 -0.05 3.55
C GLU A 192 -16.72 -0.99 2.42
N SER A 193 -17.44 -0.99 1.30
CA SER A 193 -17.19 -1.79 0.10
C SER A 193 -17.57 -1.00 -1.16
N CYS A 194 -16.99 -1.37 -2.30
CA CYS A 194 -17.38 -0.76 -3.57
C CYS A 194 -18.72 -1.35 -4.04
N SER A 195 -19.65 -0.51 -4.51
CA SER A 195 -20.86 -1.05 -5.13
C SER A 195 -20.55 -1.75 -6.47
N PRO A 196 -21.40 -2.67 -6.94
CA PRO A 196 -21.25 -3.25 -8.27
C PRO A 196 -21.22 -2.19 -9.36
N GLU A 197 -22.03 -1.14 -9.25
CA GLU A 197 -22.11 -0.05 -10.21
C GLU A 197 -20.78 0.74 -10.27
N MET A 198 -20.23 1.09 -9.10
CA MET A 198 -18.93 1.75 -9.02
C MET A 198 -17.80 0.86 -9.55
N THR A 199 -17.86 -0.45 -9.27
CA THR A 199 -16.88 -1.41 -9.78
C THR A 199 -16.92 -1.47 -11.31
N SER A 200 -18.12 -1.53 -11.91
CA SER A 200 -18.27 -1.49 -13.36
C SER A 200 -17.74 -0.18 -13.96
N GLN A 201 -17.97 0.95 -13.30
CA GLN A 201 -17.45 2.25 -13.74
C GLN A 201 -15.92 2.30 -13.72
N ILE A 202 -15.28 1.83 -12.64
CA ILE A 202 -13.82 1.77 -12.53
C ILE A 202 -13.23 0.89 -13.64
N LEU A 203 -13.82 -0.27 -13.91
CA LEU A 203 -13.35 -1.17 -14.96
C LEU A 203 -13.55 -0.56 -16.36
N ALA A 204 -14.70 0.08 -16.60
CA ALA A 204 -14.99 0.73 -17.87
C ALA A 204 -14.09 1.96 -18.13
N GLU A 205 -13.57 2.60 -17.09
CA GLU A 205 -12.64 3.72 -17.21
C GLU A 205 -11.22 3.26 -17.54
N HIS A 206 -10.72 2.21 -16.88
CA HIS A 206 -9.32 1.79 -17.00
C HIS A 206 -9.06 0.68 -18.03
N ILE A 207 -10.03 -0.21 -18.25
CA ILE A 207 -9.88 -1.37 -19.14
C ILE A 207 -11.15 -1.60 -19.97
N PRO A 208 -11.62 -0.59 -20.74
CA PRO A 208 -12.93 -0.63 -21.41
C PRO A 208 -13.08 -1.80 -22.39
N SER A 209 -12.07 -2.08 -23.22
CA SER A 209 -12.13 -3.13 -24.24
C SER A 209 -12.14 -4.51 -23.60
N LEU A 210 -11.26 -4.70 -22.62
CA LEU A 210 -11.16 -5.95 -21.87
C LEU A 210 -12.40 -6.17 -21.00
N PHE A 211 -12.94 -5.14 -20.38
CA PHE A 211 -14.18 -5.20 -19.60
C PHE A 211 -15.36 -5.66 -20.46
N ALA A 212 -15.46 -5.14 -21.68
CA ALA A 212 -16.51 -5.55 -22.62
C ALA A 212 -16.43 -7.05 -22.97
N ILE A 213 -15.23 -7.61 -23.11
CA ILE A 213 -15.05 -9.04 -23.37
C ILE A 213 -15.35 -9.88 -22.12
N LEU A 214 -14.88 -9.45 -20.95
CA LEU A 214 -14.96 -10.25 -19.72
C LEU A 214 -16.36 -10.26 -19.09
N CYS A 215 -17.09 -9.15 -19.21
CA CYS A 215 -18.38 -8.95 -18.52
C CYS A 215 -19.54 -8.70 -19.50
N GLY A 216 -19.25 -8.41 -20.78
CA GLY A 216 -20.23 -8.08 -21.81
C GLY A 216 -20.18 -6.60 -22.21
N ALA A 217 -20.73 -6.28 -23.38
CA ALA A 217 -20.86 -4.90 -23.81
C ALA A 217 -21.98 -4.17 -23.03
N PRO A 218 -21.95 -2.83 -22.95
CA PRO A 218 -23.08 -2.05 -22.45
C PRO A 218 -24.38 -2.41 -23.20
N ASP A 219 -25.51 -2.39 -22.51
CA ASP A 219 -26.80 -2.63 -23.16
C ASP A 219 -27.22 -1.45 -24.07
N GLN A 220 -28.35 -1.59 -24.77
CA GLN A 220 -28.86 -0.54 -25.67
C GLN A 220 -29.21 0.76 -24.94
N GLN A 221 -29.35 0.72 -23.61
CA GLN A 221 -29.62 1.86 -22.75
C GLN A 221 -28.33 2.44 -22.15
N GLY A 222 -27.16 1.91 -22.51
CA GLY A 222 -25.86 2.35 -22.00
C GLY A 222 -25.56 1.84 -20.58
N LYS A 223 -26.33 0.90 -20.05
CA LYS A 223 -26.09 0.31 -18.74
C LYS A 223 -24.91 -0.65 -18.82
N LEU A 224 -23.93 -0.44 -17.95
CA LEU A 224 -22.78 -1.33 -17.83
C LEU A 224 -23.20 -2.69 -17.26
N PRO A 225 -22.58 -3.80 -17.71
CA PRO A 225 -22.83 -5.12 -17.14
C PRO A 225 -22.36 -5.18 -15.68
N ALA A 226 -22.92 -6.12 -14.92
CA ALA A 226 -22.45 -6.42 -13.58
C ALA A 226 -21.08 -7.13 -13.65
N PRO A 227 -20.11 -6.79 -12.79
CA PRO A 227 -18.83 -7.48 -12.76
C PRO A 227 -18.99 -8.92 -12.27
N THR A 228 -18.11 -9.81 -12.71
CA THR A 228 -18.07 -11.17 -12.17
C THR A 228 -17.67 -11.16 -10.69
N GLN A 229 -18.10 -12.17 -9.93
CA GLN A 229 -17.79 -12.28 -8.50
C GLN A 229 -16.28 -12.26 -8.21
N SER A 230 -15.46 -12.88 -9.07
CA SER A 230 -14.00 -12.88 -8.92
C SER A 230 -13.41 -11.47 -9.08
N ILE A 231 -13.94 -10.66 -10.01
CA ILE A 231 -13.51 -9.28 -10.20
C ILE A 231 -13.94 -8.42 -9.01
N SER A 232 -15.20 -8.53 -8.56
CA SER A 232 -15.67 -7.80 -7.37
C SER A 232 -14.82 -8.11 -6.14
N ALA A 233 -14.45 -9.38 -5.93
CA ALA A 233 -13.59 -9.78 -4.81
C ALA A 233 -12.17 -9.19 -4.89
N ILE A 234 -11.62 -9.00 -6.09
CA ILE A 234 -10.34 -8.31 -6.29
C ILE A 234 -10.47 -6.84 -5.93
N ILE A 235 -11.50 -6.16 -6.44
CA ILE A 235 -11.72 -4.73 -6.22
C ILE A 235 -12.01 -4.43 -4.75
N ASP A 236 -12.82 -5.25 -4.07
CA ASP A 236 -13.05 -5.13 -2.62
C ASP A 236 -11.76 -5.35 -1.83
N SER A 237 -10.93 -6.34 -2.22
CA SER A 237 -9.64 -6.57 -1.57
C SER A 237 -8.64 -5.44 -1.85
N ALA A 238 -8.68 -4.83 -3.04
CA ALA A 238 -7.86 -3.68 -3.40
C ALA A 238 -8.30 -2.43 -2.64
N TYR A 239 -9.61 -2.23 -2.47
CA TYR A 239 -10.15 -1.13 -1.69
C TYR A 239 -9.79 -1.29 -0.20
N ALA A 240 -9.90 -2.49 0.37
CA ALA A 240 -9.43 -2.76 1.73
C ALA A 240 -7.93 -2.49 1.89
N PHE A 241 -7.12 -2.81 0.88
CA PHE A 241 -5.70 -2.47 0.85
C PHE A 241 -5.47 -0.96 0.80
N SER A 242 -6.19 -0.21 -0.05
CA SER A 242 -6.15 1.25 -0.12
C SER A 242 -6.57 1.90 1.22
N ARG A 243 -7.66 1.44 1.85
CA ARG A 243 -8.09 1.89 3.18
C ARG A 243 -7.03 1.65 4.25
N MET A 244 -6.33 0.53 4.21
CA MET A 244 -5.22 0.27 5.12
C MET A 244 -4.12 1.33 4.96
N LEU A 245 -3.67 1.55 3.72
CA LEU A 245 -2.61 2.51 3.40
C LEU A 245 -2.98 3.95 3.79
N HIS A 246 -4.21 4.38 3.51
CA HIS A 246 -4.63 5.77 3.64
C HIS A 246 -5.40 6.11 4.91
N GLY A 247 -6.10 5.13 5.49
CA GLY A 247 -6.91 5.28 6.69
C GLY A 247 -6.14 5.08 8.00
N SER A 248 -4.94 4.51 7.97
CA SER A 248 -4.14 4.28 9.18
C SER A 248 -3.56 5.56 9.79
N ARG A 249 -3.45 5.59 11.12
CA ARG A 249 -2.76 6.65 11.86
C ARG A 249 -1.25 6.48 11.70
N SER A 250 -0.56 7.57 11.34
CA SER A 250 0.90 7.58 11.19
C SER A 250 1.56 7.72 12.55
N THR A 251 1.97 6.63 13.22
CA THR A 251 2.82 6.76 14.43
C THR A 251 3.73 5.56 14.69
N SER A 252 5.04 5.80 14.57
CA SER A 252 6.11 5.29 15.44
C SER A 252 7.43 5.96 15.03
N GLY A 253 7.98 6.84 15.88
CA GLY A 253 9.37 7.31 15.76
C GLY A 253 9.71 8.43 14.77
N GLY A 254 8.76 9.07 14.10
CA GLY A 254 9.05 10.24 13.26
C GLY A 254 7.80 10.93 12.72
N ASN A 255 7.82 12.26 12.70
CA ASN A 255 6.78 13.17 12.20
C ASN A 255 6.54 13.05 10.68
N VAL A 256 6.35 11.85 10.14
CA VAL A 256 6.25 11.67 8.70
C VAL A 256 4.80 11.42 8.31
N ASP A 257 4.06 12.52 8.17
CA ASP A 257 2.83 12.56 7.39
C ASP A 257 3.15 12.05 5.98
N ALA A 258 2.69 10.84 5.70
CA ALA A 258 3.05 10.10 4.52
C ALA A 258 1.84 9.72 3.69
N PHE A 259 1.99 9.86 2.38
CA PHE A 259 1.00 9.51 1.38
C PHE A 259 1.55 8.40 0.50
N TYR A 260 0.80 7.30 0.35
CA TYR A 260 1.20 6.21 -0.52
C TYR A 260 0.72 6.47 -1.95
N ARG A 261 1.52 6.10 -2.94
CA ARG A 261 1.10 6.04 -4.35
C ARG A 261 1.49 4.70 -4.93
N ALA A 262 0.58 4.08 -5.65
CA ALA A 262 0.89 2.93 -6.47
C ALA A 262 1.45 3.40 -7.81
N PHE A 263 2.24 2.55 -8.44
CA PHE A 263 2.67 2.75 -9.82
C PHE A 263 2.78 1.43 -10.55
N VAL A 264 2.47 1.46 -11.84
CA VAL A 264 2.67 0.35 -12.78
C VAL A 264 3.62 0.83 -13.87
N PRO A 265 4.78 0.16 -14.09
CA PRO A 265 5.67 0.50 -15.18
C PRO A 265 4.99 0.27 -16.54
N GLU A 266 5.13 1.24 -17.44
CA GLU A 266 4.62 1.16 -18.82
C GLU A 266 5.19 -0.05 -19.56
N LEU A 267 4.38 -0.67 -20.42
CA LEU A 267 4.84 -1.73 -21.31
C LEU A 267 6.00 -1.25 -22.18
N ASN A 268 6.96 -2.13 -22.43
CA ASN A 268 8.17 -1.88 -23.23
C ASN A 268 9.12 -0.78 -22.68
N SER A 269 8.82 -0.18 -21.52
CA SER A 269 9.72 0.76 -20.87
C SER A 269 10.99 0.08 -20.33
N VAL A 270 12.05 0.88 -20.15
CA VAL A 270 13.34 0.41 -19.60
C VAL A 270 13.16 0.03 -18.13
N LEU A 271 13.77 -1.09 -17.71
CA LEU A 271 13.74 -1.48 -16.31
C LEU A 271 14.59 -0.56 -15.42
N TYR A 272 13.97 -0.02 -14.38
CA TYR A 272 14.65 0.71 -13.31
C TYR A 272 14.83 -0.19 -12.07
N PRO A 273 16.03 -0.73 -11.79
CA PRO A 273 16.24 -1.72 -10.71
C PRO A 273 15.87 -1.23 -9.30
N ARG A 274 15.83 0.09 -9.09
CA ARG A 274 15.42 0.69 -7.81
C ARG A 274 13.91 0.63 -7.57
N GLN A 275 13.12 0.62 -8.64
CA GLN A 275 11.66 0.65 -8.60
C GLN A 275 11.03 -0.69 -8.99
N ILE A 276 11.77 -1.54 -9.70
CA ILE A 276 11.24 -2.76 -10.33
C ILE A 276 11.99 -3.99 -9.82
N GLU A 277 11.22 -5.02 -9.51
CA GLU A 277 11.69 -6.37 -9.20
C GLU A 277 11.30 -7.31 -10.34
N LEU A 278 12.31 -7.92 -10.97
CA LEU A 278 12.08 -8.93 -12.00
C LEU A 278 11.72 -10.27 -11.37
N VAL A 279 10.48 -10.72 -11.57
CA VAL A 279 10.01 -12.04 -11.14
C VAL A 279 10.43 -13.12 -12.14
N LYS A 280 10.55 -12.76 -13.42
CA LYS A 280 11.06 -13.64 -14.48
C LYS A 280 11.98 -12.86 -15.40
N ARG A 281 13.26 -13.22 -15.38
CA ARG A 281 14.31 -12.64 -16.23
C ARG A 281 14.37 -13.39 -17.57
N CYS A 282 14.71 -12.68 -18.65
CA CYS A 282 14.96 -13.29 -19.94
C CYS A 282 16.46 -13.59 -20.12
N MET A 283 16.78 -14.61 -20.93
CA MET A 283 18.18 -14.94 -21.25
C MET A 283 18.86 -13.87 -22.13
N LYS A 284 18.10 -12.99 -22.81
CA LYS A 284 18.69 -11.92 -23.63
C LYS A 284 19.48 -10.91 -22.80
N SER A 285 19.09 -10.70 -21.54
CA SER A 285 19.86 -9.87 -20.60
C SER A 285 21.26 -10.40 -20.34
N GLU A 286 21.49 -11.71 -20.50
CA GLU A 286 22.82 -12.32 -20.34
C GLU A 286 23.74 -12.02 -21.53
N VAL A 287 23.18 -11.59 -22.67
CA VAL A 287 23.91 -11.23 -23.90
C VAL A 287 24.23 -9.73 -23.95
N GLY A 288 23.75 -8.95 -22.97
CA GLY A 288 23.99 -7.50 -22.88
C GLY A 288 22.87 -6.62 -23.44
N ASP A 289 21.74 -7.21 -23.87
CA ASP A 289 20.56 -6.45 -24.29
C ASP A 289 19.85 -5.80 -23.08
N VAL A 290 19.26 -4.63 -23.31
CA VAL A 290 18.49 -3.91 -22.28
C VAL A 290 17.18 -4.65 -22.02
N ASP A 291 16.96 -5.08 -20.77
CA ASP A 291 15.67 -5.61 -20.36
C ASP A 291 14.59 -4.51 -20.41
N THR A 292 13.42 -4.87 -20.93
CA THR A 292 12.23 -4.02 -20.98
C THR A 292 11.05 -4.65 -20.23
N VAL A 293 10.11 -3.82 -19.78
CA VAL A 293 8.88 -4.25 -19.09
C VAL A 293 8.00 -5.04 -20.06
N GLY A 294 7.67 -6.28 -19.72
CA GLY A 294 6.70 -7.09 -20.46
C GLY A 294 5.32 -7.09 -19.85
N ALA A 295 5.24 -7.31 -18.53
CA ALA A 295 3.97 -7.25 -17.80
C ALA A 295 4.22 -6.98 -16.32
N CYS A 296 3.38 -6.16 -15.70
CA CYS A 296 3.36 -5.95 -14.27
C CYS A 296 2.45 -6.98 -13.61
N VAL A 297 3.00 -7.81 -12.74
CA VAL A 297 2.26 -8.84 -12.00
C VAL A 297 1.62 -8.26 -10.74
N PHE A 298 2.25 -7.24 -10.15
CA PHE A 298 1.74 -6.51 -9.00
C PHE A 298 2.33 -5.09 -8.94
N PRO A 299 1.52 -4.05 -8.66
CA PRO A 299 1.98 -2.66 -8.68
C PRO A 299 3.06 -2.39 -7.63
N GLY A 300 3.94 -1.45 -7.96
CA GLY A 300 4.89 -0.89 -7.01
C GLY A 300 4.20 0.10 -6.07
N LEU A 301 4.84 0.38 -4.93
CA LEU A 301 4.31 1.31 -3.93
C LEU A 301 5.41 2.29 -3.49
N VAL A 302 5.08 3.57 -3.53
CA VAL A 302 5.93 4.68 -3.10
C VAL A 302 5.29 5.36 -1.91
N LYS A 303 6.10 5.65 -0.90
CA LYS A 303 5.76 6.51 0.22
C LYS A 303 6.28 7.92 -0.07
N VAL A 304 5.36 8.85 -0.22
CA VAL A 304 5.62 10.28 -0.38
C VAL A 304 5.59 10.92 1.01
N SER A 305 6.68 11.56 1.38
CA SER A 305 6.85 12.20 2.67
C SER A 305 7.52 13.56 2.53
N LYS A 306 7.30 14.47 3.46
CA LYS A 306 8.05 15.73 3.51
C LYS A 306 9.51 15.47 3.90
N GLY A 307 10.45 15.88 3.07
CA GLY A 307 11.88 15.81 3.37
C GLY A 307 12.26 16.76 4.50
N GLY A 308 12.85 16.22 5.56
CA GLY A 308 13.31 16.99 6.71
C GLY A 308 14.77 17.39 6.58
N ALA A 309 15.06 18.45 5.82
CA ALA A 309 16.34 19.15 5.92
C ALA A 309 16.05 20.62 6.27
N ALA A 310 16.50 21.04 7.45
CA ALA A 310 16.33 22.40 7.93
C ALA A 310 16.99 23.39 6.94
N GLY A 311 16.18 24.23 6.29
CA GLY A 311 16.66 25.30 5.39
C GLY A 311 16.47 25.04 3.89
N VAL A 312 15.97 23.87 3.46
CA VAL A 312 15.65 23.60 2.04
C VAL A 312 14.12 23.68 1.86
N PRO A 313 13.62 24.39 0.83
CA PRO A 313 12.18 24.51 0.61
C PRO A 313 11.54 23.14 0.40
N ASN A 314 10.66 22.74 1.33
CA ASN A 314 9.53 21.81 1.21
C ASN A 314 9.63 20.67 0.14
N GLU A 315 10.78 20.02 0.01
CA GLU A 315 10.96 19.00 -1.02
C GLU A 315 10.27 17.69 -0.60
N LEU A 316 9.34 17.22 -1.44
CA LEU A 316 8.67 15.94 -1.24
C LEU A 316 9.66 14.81 -1.55
N THR A 317 10.01 14.03 -0.53
CA THR A 317 10.81 12.81 -0.69
C THR A 317 9.90 11.64 -1.04
N GLN A 318 10.23 10.95 -2.13
CA GLN A 318 9.56 9.72 -2.55
C GLN A 318 10.45 8.52 -2.27
N THR A 319 9.97 7.61 -1.43
CA THR A 319 10.67 6.39 -1.05
C THR A 319 9.90 5.18 -1.55
N VAL A 320 10.52 4.36 -2.39
CA VAL A 320 9.92 3.09 -2.82
C VAL A 320 9.85 2.15 -1.61
N VAL A 321 8.63 1.82 -1.18
CA VAL A 321 8.38 0.88 -0.06
C VAL A 321 8.08 -0.53 -0.57
N ARG A 322 7.65 -0.66 -1.81
CA ARG A 322 7.55 -1.93 -2.53
C ARG A 322 7.92 -1.70 -3.99
N ARG A 323 8.81 -2.53 -4.54
CA ARG A 323 9.09 -2.53 -5.98
C ARG A 323 7.93 -3.15 -6.76
N ALA A 324 7.66 -2.63 -7.95
CA ALA A 324 6.73 -3.25 -8.88
C ALA A 324 7.28 -4.62 -9.31
N GLN A 325 6.44 -5.65 -9.29
CA GLN A 325 6.84 -6.99 -9.72
C GLN A 325 6.57 -7.13 -11.22
N VAL A 326 7.62 -7.35 -11.99
CA VAL A 326 7.55 -7.30 -13.46
C VAL A 326 8.13 -8.56 -14.09
N ILE A 327 7.55 -8.96 -15.21
CA ILE A 327 8.08 -9.96 -16.13
C ILE A 327 8.72 -9.20 -17.29
N CYS A 328 9.95 -9.57 -17.67
CA CYS A 328 10.63 -8.99 -18.81
C CYS A 328 9.87 -9.28 -20.12
N ALA A 329 9.79 -8.31 -21.04
CA ALA A 329 9.11 -8.46 -22.34
C ALA A 329 9.61 -9.68 -23.11
N CYS A 330 10.92 -9.90 -23.11
CA CYS A 330 11.51 -11.05 -23.77
C CYS A 330 11.10 -12.39 -23.11
N ALA A 331 10.85 -12.42 -21.80
CA ALA A 331 10.37 -13.61 -21.10
C ALA A 331 8.86 -13.85 -21.31
N LEU A 332 8.11 -12.79 -21.61
CA LEU A 332 6.71 -12.85 -22.03
C LEU A 332 6.63 -13.47 -23.43
N SER A 333 7.49 -13.05 -24.36
CA SER A 333 7.57 -13.58 -25.73
C SER A 333 8.28 -14.94 -25.83
N ALA A 334 9.22 -15.29 -24.95
CA ALA A 334 9.94 -16.57 -25.03
C ALA A 334 9.08 -17.79 -24.67
N GLY A 335 7.97 -17.59 -23.96
CA GLY A 335 6.91 -18.61 -23.89
C GLY A 335 6.39 -18.99 -25.29
N ALA A 336 6.38 -18.01 -26.22
CA ALA A 336 5.93 -18.15 -27.62
C ALA A 336 6.76 -19.18 -28.37
N ALA A 337 8.09 -19.09 -28.25
CA ALA A 337 9.00 -19.98 -28.94
C ALA A 337 9.08 -21.39 -28.31
N ALA A 338 8.98 -21.50 -26.98
CA ALA A 338 9.14 -22.78 -26.29
C ALA A 338 7.95 -23.74 -26.47
N ALA A 339 6.73 -23.24 -26.69
CA ALA A 339 5.55 -24.08 -26.95
C ALA A 339 5.40 -24.47 -28.44
N ALA A 340 6.01 -23.73 -29.36
CA ALA A 340 6.04 -24.07 -30.79
C ALA A 340 7.13 -25.12 -31.14
N GLY A 341 8.04 -25.40 -30.20
CA GLY A 341 9.04 -26.47 -30.30
C GLY A 341 8.45 -27.86 -30.03
N GLY A 342 7.51 -28.27 -30.89
CA GLY A 342 7.05 -29.65 -30.96
C GLY A 342 8.24 -30.59 -31.16
N TYR A 343 8.45 -31.45 -30.18
CA TYR A 343 9.44 -32.51 -30.16
C TYR A 343 9.26 -33.42 -31.39
N THR A 344 10.10 -33.28 -32.42
CA THR A 344 10.25 -34.30 -33.47
C THR A 344 11.25 -35.36 -33.00
N PRO A 345 10.87 -36.64 -32.85
CA PRO A 345 11.81 -37.70 -32.54
C PRO A 345 12.47 -38.24 -33.82
N GLY A 346 13.80 -38.31 -33.82
CA GLY A 346 14.60 -39.02 -34.83
C GLY A 346 15.73 -38.11 -35.35
N SER A 347 16.96 -38.54 -35.52
CA SER A 347 17.60 -39.84 -35.34
C SER A 347 19.11 -39.57 -35.34
N GLY A 348 19.82 -40.19 -34.40
CA GLY A 348 21.27 -40.43 -34.32
C GLY A 348 22.25 -39.56 -35.12
N GLN A 349 23.19 -38.93 -34.41
CA GLN A 349 24.57 -39.41 -34.46
C GLN A 349 25.39 -38.97 -33.24
N SER A 350 26.03 -39.97 -32.66
CA SER A 350 27.02 -39.90 -31.60
C SER A 350 28.34 -39.39 -32.15
N MET A 351 28.98 -38.43 -31.49
CA MET A 351 30.44 -38.36 -31.46
C MET A 351 30.91 -38.01 -30.05
N TYR A 352 31.73 -38.95 -29.57
CA TYR A 352 32.49 -38.96 -28.34
C TYR A 352 33.65 -37.97 -28.43
N THR A 353 33.91 -37.22 -27.35
CA THR A 353 35.29 -36.88 -26.94
C THR A 353 35.38 -36.75 -25.42
N THR A 354 36.55 -37.11 -24.92
CA THR A 354 36.86 -37.68 -23.61
C THR A 354 37.61 -36.69 -22.70
N SER A 355 37.63 -36.99 -21.39
CA SER A 355 38.67 -36.71 -20.36
C SER A 355 38.71 -35.39 -19.54
N THR A 356 38.08 -35.41 -18.33
CA THR A 356 38.62 -35.40 -16.91
C THR A 356 39.88 -34.59 -16.49
N PRO A 357 40.16 -34.34 -15.17
CA PRO A 357 39.32 -34.09 -13.96
C PRO A 357 39.85 -33.03 -12.93
N SER A 358 38.98 -32.60 -11.98
CA SER A 358 39.11 -32.24 -10.51
C SER A 358 40.42 -31.70 -9.87
N PRO A 359 40.40 -30.92 -8.75
CA PRO A 359 39.84 -31.38 -7.45
C PRO A 359 39.13 -30.34 -6.54
N GLY A 360 38.25 -30.84 -5.66
CA GLY A 360 37.74 -30.15 -4.46
C GLY A 360 38.70 -30.22 -3.25
N PRO A 361 38.36 -29.58 -2.12
CA PRO A 361 37.93 -30.30 -0.90
C PRO A 361 36.86 -29.48 -0.11
N GLN A 362 36.12 -29.93 0.90
CA GLN A 362 35.87 -31.19 1.60
C GLN A 362 34.60 -31.00 2.45
N ASP A 363 34.01 -32.13 2.82
CA ASP A 363 32.86 -32.40 3.68
C ASP A 363 32.70 -31.56 4.97
N TYR A 364 31.44 -31.25 5.31
CA TYR A 364 30.94 -31.50 6.67
C TYR A 364 29.46 -31.91 6.63
N ALA A 365 29.20 -33.09 7.19
CA ALA A 365 27.91 -33.77 7.22
C ALA A 365 27.09 -33.43 8.47
N GLY A 366 25.76 -33.56 8.33
CA GLY A 366 24.75 -33.54 9.39
C GLY A 366 23.45 -32.93 8.84
N GLY A 367 22.41 -33.66 8.45
CA GLY A 367 21.84 -34.87 9.03
C GLY A 367 20.63 -34.48 9.87
N GLY A 368 19.43 -34.47 9.29
CA GLY A 368 18.21 -34.12 10.01
C GLY A 368 16.96 -34.07 9.13
N ALA A 369 16.40 -35.24 8.85
CA ALA A 369 15.10 -35.41 8.22
C ALA A 369 13.97 -34.99 9.19
N TYR A 370 13.00 -34.20 8.71
CA TYR A 370 11.72 -34.03 9.39
C TYR A 370 10.58 -34.47 8.48
N ASN A 371 9.97 -35.58 8.91
CA ASN A 371 8.70 -36.12 8.43
C ASN A 371 7.54 -35.14 8.72
N GLY A 372 6.66 -34.97 7.75
CA GLY A 372 5.37 -34.28 7.95
C GLY A 372 4.40 -35.13 8.79
N PRO A 373 3.38 -34.52 9.41
CA PRO A 373 2.28 -35.27 10.01
C PRO A 373 1.14 -35.48 9.01
N GLN A 374 0.71 -36.73 8.96
CA GLN A 374 -0.46 -37.26 8.28
C GLN A 374 -1.77 -36.61 8.73
N GLN A 375 -2.71 -36.60 7.78
CA GLN A 375 -4.15 -36.49 8.00
C GLN A 375 -4.64 -37.47 9.06
N GLN A 376 -5.36 -36.98 10.07
CA GLN A 376 -6.28 -37.79 10.86
C GLN A 376 -7.71 -37.32 10.62
N ASN A 377 -8.44 -38.24 10.00
CA ASN A 377 -9.87 -38.27 9.81
C ASN A 377 -10.53 -38.62 11.15
N MET A 378 -11.39 -37.75 11.68
CA MET A 378 -12.31 -38.03 12.79
C MET A 378 -13.66 -37.46 12.42
N GLY A 379 -14.59 -38.34 12.04
CA GLY A 379 -16.01 -38.04 11.98
C GLY A 379 -16.65 -38.13 13.36
N GLY A 380 -17.70 -37.34 13.60
CA GLY A 380 -18.67 -37.58 14.65
C GLY A 380 -19.23 -36.35 15.36
N ALA A 381 -20.54 -36.17 15.19
CA ALA A 381 -21.54 -35.59 16.10
C ALA A 381 -22.12 -34.19 15.78
N PRO A 382 -23.46 -34.07 15.63
CA PRO A 382 -24.17 -32.80 15.42
C PRO A 382 -24.36 -32.00 16.73
N PRO A 383 -24.57 -30.67 16.65
CA PRO A 383 -24.75 -29.84 17.84
C PRO A 383 -26.15 -30.00 18.46
N PRO A 384 -26.28 -29.90 19.81
CA PRO A 384 -27.58 -29.90 20.47
C PRO A 384 -28.29 -28.55 20.30
N ALA A 385 -29.60 -28.65 20.13
CA ALA A 385 -30.52 -27.52 20.06
C ALA A 385 -30.79 -26.91 21.45
N GLY A 386 -30.98 -25.58 21.45
CA GLY A 386 -31.94 -24.92 22.33
C GLY A 386 -31.44 -24.46 23.69
N HIS A 387 -30.82 -23.27 23.76
CA HIS A 387 -30.88 -22.42 24.95
C HIS A 387 -31.41 -21.03 24.56
N ALA A 388 -32.56 -20.69 25.14
CA ALA A 388 -33.22 -19.41 24.99
C ALA A 388 -32.43 -18.31 25.73
N PRO A 389 -32.36 -17.07 25.19
CA PRO A 389 -31.74 -15.96 25.90
C PRO A 389 -32.62 -15.48 27.07
N PRO A 390 -32.02 -15.00 28.18
CA PRO A 390 -32.75 -14.44 29.32
C PRO A 390 -33.44 -13.11 28.95
N PRO A 391 -34.51 -12.72 29.67
CA PRO A 391 -35.32 -11.55 29.34
C PRO A 391 -34.53 -10.24 29.55
N GLN A 392 -34.65 -9.34 28.57
CA GLN A 392 -34.10 -7.99 28.58
C GLN A 392 -34.80 -7.12 29.65
N PRO A 393 -34.06 -6.42 30.53
CA PRO A 393 -34.62 -5.38 31.37
C PRO A 393 -35.04 -4.17 30.50
N GLY A 394 -36.31 -3.78 30.62
CA GLY A 394 -36.87 -2.64 29.90
C GLY A 394 -36.17 -1.33 30.23
N TYR A 395 -35.71 -0.63 29.20
CA TYR A 395 -35.24 0.75 29.29
C TYR A 395 -36.44 1.69 29.42
N GLY A 396 -36.67 2.19 30.63
CA GLY A 396 -37.39 3.44 30.85
C GLY A 396 -36.46 4.63 30.58
N PRO A 397 -36.96 5.76 30.05
CA PRO A 397 -36.15 6.94 29.80
C PRO A 397 -35.72 7.60 31.13
N PRO A 398 -34.47 8.06 31.27
CA PRO A 398 -34.08 8.87 32.41
C PRO A 398 -34.76 10.23 32.35
N ALA A 399 -35.38 10.61 33.47
CA ALA A 399 -35.88 11.96 33.72
C ALA A 399 -34.71 12.93 33.91
N GLY A 400 -34.82 14.12 33.31
CA GLY A 400 -34.03 15.28 33.70
C GLY A 400 -32.97 15.72 32.68
N TYR A 401 -33.40 16.35 31.59
CA TYR A 401 -32.61 17.40 30.94
C TYR A 401 -33.34 18.72 31.12
N GLY A 402 -32.80 19.55 32.02
CA GLY A 402 -33.14 20.96 32.09
C GLY A 402 -32.74 21.67 30.80
N ALA A 403 -33.52 22.66 30.41
CA ALA A 403 -33.30 23.48 29.22
C ALA A 403 -31.90 24.14 29.24
N PRO A 404 -31.24 24.28 28.08
CA PRO A 404 -30.02 25.07 27.98
C PRO A 404 -30.33 26.56 28.22
N PRO A 405 -29.49 27.29 28.97
CA PRO A 405 -29.64 28.73 29.11
C PRO A 405 -29.36 29.42 27.78
N GLY A 406 -30.31 30.24 27.34
CA GLY A 406 -30.16 31.11 26.19
C GLY A 406 -29.11 32.20 26.42
N GLY A 407 -28.45 32.61 25.34
CA GLY A 407 -27.70 33.86 25.28
C GLY A 407 -26.20 33.69 25.01
N TYR A 408 -25.83 33.49 23.76
CA TYR A 408 -24.54 33.95 23.25
C TYR A 408 -24.81 35.10 22.27
N GLY A 409 -24.81 36.31 22.81
CA GLY A 409 -24.62 37.52 21.99
C GLY A 409 -23.15 37.61 21.56
N PRO A 410 -22.86 38.25 20.42
CA PRO A 410 -21.49 38.43 19.95
C PRO A 410 -20.69 39.32 20.91
N PRO A 411 -19.36 39.12 21.02
CA PRO A 411 -18.50 39.94 21.86
C PRO A 411 -18.50 41.40 21.41
N ALA A 412 -18.55 42.32 22.38
CA ALA A 412 -18.43 43.75 22.14
C ALA A 412 -17.09 44.07 21.48
N GLY A 413 -17.13 44.61 20.24
CA GLY A 413 -15.93 45.11 19.56
C GLY A 413 -15.81 44.84 18.06
N TYR A 414 -16.73 44.08 17.45
CA TYR A 414 -16.73 43.87 15.99
C TYR A 414 -17.74 44.78 15.30
N ALA A 415 -17.26 45.87 14.68
CA ALA A 415 -18.02 46.64 13.71
C ALA A 415 -17.89 45.95 12.34
N PRO A 416 -18.98 45.58 11.66
CA PRO A 416 -18.91 45.06 10.30
C PRO A 416 -18.52 46.18 9.30
N PRO A 417 -17.83 45.86 8.20
CA PRO A 417 -17.53 46.83 7.15
C PRO A 417 -18.82 47.39 6.55
N ALA A 418 -18.86 48.70 6.30
CA ALA A 418 -19.98 49.33 5.60
C ALA A 418 -20.11 48.76 4.18
N GLY A 419 -21.20 48.06 3.87
CA GLY A 419 -21.48 47.67 2.49
C GLY A 419 -22.36 46.46 2.18
N TYR A 420 -22.94 45.75 3.16
CA TYR A 420 -23.85 44.63 2.84
C TYR A 420 -25.22 44.79 3.52
N ALA A 421 -26.20 45.24 2.75
CA ALA A 421 -27.61 45.13 3.10
C ALA A 421 -28.15 43.78 2.60
N PRO A 422 -28.73 42.91 3.45
CA PRO A 422 -29.47 41.76 2.97
C PRO A 422 -30.86 42.17 2.47
N GLN A 423 -31.15 41.83 1.22
CA GLN A 423 -32.49 41.87 0.64
C GLN A 423 -33.42 40.95 1.43
N GLY A 424 -34.57 41.49 1.82
CA GLY A 424 -35.60 40.77 2.54
C GLY A 424 -36.28 39.70 1.67
N TYR A 425 -36.68 38.62 2.32
CA TYR A 425 -37.72 37.72 1.82
C TYR A 425 -38.99 37.93 2.65
N PRO A 426 -40.15 38.13 2.01
CA PRO A 426 -41.44 38.19 2.69
C PRO A 426 -41.93 36.78 3.02
N GLY A 427 -42.64 36.67 4.15
CA GLY A 427 -43.08 35.40 4.70
C GLY A 427 -44.17 34.68 3.90
N ARG A 428 -44.22 33.37 4.11
CA ARG A 428 -45.42 32.61 4.46
C ARG A 428 -45.03 31.30 5.12
#